data_AF-A0A8C5BBU6-F1
#
_entry.id   AF-A0A8C5BBU6-F1
#
_cell.length_a   1.000
_cell.length_b   1.000
_cell.length_c   1.000
_cell.angle_alpha   90.00
_cell.angle_beta   90.00
_cell.angle_gamma   90.00
#
_symmetry.space_group_name_H-M   'P 1'
#
loop_
_entity.id
_entity.type
_entity.pdbx_description
1 polymer ?
#
loop_
_entity_poly.entity_id
_entity_poly.type
_entity_poly.pdbx_seq_one_letter_code
_entity_poly.pdbx_strand_id
1 'polypeptide(L)'
;MVDASRRSESDWQGMVNEFVVCKRKLESKKEALLILSKELDTCQQERDQYKLMANQLRERHQGLKKKYRELIDGDLPPEKRNQVNMSQLLKDSRERNKQLSEEVKEVTQRLAEAKGDNKLLRMTITRQRLGDEEVGARHFPAHEREDLVKQLERAREQNELLEHSVRSLTDELQDISSERSVFQEKAHRLNLEMNQILGNDHIRLLDVDALCMENRYLHERFCHLQEEVNILKSNLMKYKNALESRKNCKFSGKPNSTALTGVLSAKQGELLLSEENGCSLPLTHQSISDLKSLATALLETIHEKNMVIQHQRQTNKILGNRVAALEKKLKTLEHTHTHISIILATRCMAVSNFQSQLPIFPMAR
;
A
#
# COMPACT_ATOMS: atom_id res chain seq x y z
N MET A 1 -104.86 69.31 6.41
CA MET A 1 -104.39 68.28 5.46
C MET A 1 -102.87 68.28 5.23
N VAL A 2 -102.08 69.12 5.90
CA VAL A 2 -100.62 69.25 5.63
C VAL A 2 -99.75 68.29 6.48
N ASP A 3 -100.23 67.78 7.62
CA ASP A 3 -99.43 66.94 8.53
C ASP A 3 -99.32 65.45 8.16
N ALA A 4 -100.28 64.89 7.43
CA ALA A 4 -100.24 63.47 7.03
C ALA A 4 -99.17 63.20 5.95
N SER A 5 -98.96 64.17 5.03
CA SER A 5 -97.99 64.05 3.95
C SER A 5 -96.55 64.17 4.45
N ARG A 6 -96.29 65.05 5.44
CA ARG A 6 -94.97 65.19 6.07
C ARG A 6 -94.57 63.96 6.90
N ARG A 7 -95.54 63.31 7.57
CA ARG A 7 -95.30 62.03 8.27
C ARG A 7 -94.94 60.93 7.29
N SER A 8 -95.69 60.80 6.19
CA SER A 8 -95.40 59.81 5.15
C SER A 8 -94.00 60.02 4.53
N GLU A 9 -93.58 61.26 4.28
CA GLU A 9 -92.26 61.56 3.73
C GLU A 9 -91.12 61.23 4.71
N SER A 10 -91.30 61.50 6.01
CA SER A 10 -90.36 61.09 7.05
C SER A 10 -90.24 59.57 7.17
N ASP A 11 -91.35 58.84 7.07
CA ASP A 11 -91.37 57.37 7.12
C ASP A 11 -90.69 56.76 5.88
N TRP A 12 -90.91 57.35 4.69
CA TRP A 12 -90.20 56.98 3.46
C TRP A 12 -88.70 57.22 3.59
N GLN A 13 -88.28 58.36 4.14
CA GLN A 13 -86.87 58.67 4.37
C GLN A 13 -86.24 57.70 5.39
N GLY A 14 -86.99 57.30 6.42
CA GLY A 14 -86.59 56.26 7.37
C GLY A 14 -86.33 54.91 6.70
N MET A 15 -87.27 54.43 5.88
CA MET A 15 -87.11 53.19 5.11
C MET A 15 -85.93 53.23 4.14
N VAL A 16 -85.68 54.36 3.48
CA VAL A 16 -84.51 54.54 2.59
C VAL A 16 -83.20 54.45 3.39
N ASN A 17 -83.14 55.09 4.55
CA ASN A 17 -81.96 55.01 5.42
C ASN A 17 -81.72 53.59 5.93
N GLU A 18 -82.77 52.87 6.35
CA GLU A 18 -82.67 51.46 6.74
C GLU A 18 -82.20 50.58 5.59
N PHE A 19 -82.73 50.78 4.38
CA PHE A 19 -82.28 50.07 3.18
C PHE A 19 -80.80 50.29 2.90
N VAL A 20 -80.31 51.53 3.01
CA VAL A 20 -78.87 51.86 2.82
C VAL A 20 -78.01 51.19 3.90
N VAL A 21 -78.43 51.18 5.15
CA VAL A 21 -77.73 50.50 6.24
C VAL A 21 -77.71 48.98 6.01
N CYS A 22 -78.83 48.39 5.63
CA CYS A 22 -78.94 46.98 5.29
C CYS A 22 -78.06 46.61 4.09
N LYS A 23 -78.00 47.46 3.05
CA LYS A 23 -77.13 47.28 1.89
C LYS A 23 -75.65 47.30 2.31
N ARG A 24 -75.21 48.27 3.13
CA ARG A 24 -73.83 48.32 3.64
C ARG A 24 -73.49 47.11 4.50
N LYS A 25 -74.40 46.67 5.38
CA LYS A 25 -74.23 45.45 6.18
C LYS A 25 -74.13 44.20 5.31
N LEU A 26 -74.91 44.12 4.24
CA LEU A 26 -74.84 43.02 3.28
C LEU A 26 -73.49 42.99 2.56
N GLU A 27 -73.01 44.13 2.07
CA GLU A 27 -71.69 44.21 1.41
C GLU A 27 -70.55 43.86 2.36
N SER A 28 -70.55 44.39 3.60
CA SER A 28 -69.55 44.01 4.61
C SER A 28 -69.56 42.51 4.94
N LYS A 29 -70.75 41.88 4.99
CA LYS A 29 -70.86 40.43 5.17
C LYS A 29 -70.34 39.64 3.96
N LYS A 30 -70.57 40.12 2.74
CA LYS A 30 -70.00 39.50 1.52
C LYS A 30 -68.48 39.57 1.53
N GLU A 31 -67.91 40.71 1.89
CA GLU A 31 -66.46 40.88 2.02
C GLU A 31 -65.87 39.96 3.10
N ALA A 32 -66.51 39.87 4.27
CA ALA A 32 -66.10 38.95 5.33
C ALA A 32 -66.16 37.48 4.88
N LEU A 33 -67.20 37.07 4.15
CA LEU A 33 -67.28 35.72 3.56
C LEU A 33 -66.15 35.46 2.55
N LEU A 34 -65.76 36.46 1.77
CA LEU A 34 -64.69 36.33 0.79
C LEU A 34 -63.32 36.16 1.47
N ILE A 35 -63.09 36.89 2.57
CA ILE A 35 -61.89 36.71 3.42
C ILE A 35 -61.86 35.30 4.01
N LEU A 36 -62.96 34.86 4.64
CA LEU A 36 -63.05 33.52 5.24
C LEU A 36 -62.87 32.41 4.19
N SER A 37 -63.39 32.59 2.98
CA SER A 37 -63.17 31.65 1.87
C SER A 37 -61.69 31.52 1.52
N LYS A 38 -60.96 32.65 1.44
CA LYS A 38 -59.51 32.64 1.16
C LYS A 38 -58.70 32.01 2.29
N GLU A 39 -59.07 32.29 3.54
CA GLU A 39 -58.43 31.67 4.72
C GLU A 39 -58.68 30.16 4.76
N LEU A 40 -59.89 29.71 4.38
CA LEU A 40 -60.22 28.31 4.27
C LEU A 40 -59.39 27.61 3.18
N ASP A 41 -59.24 28.23 2.01
CA ASP A 41 -58.40 27.70 0.93
C ASP A 41 -56.94 27.56 1.37
N THR A 42 -56.42 28.55 2.08
CA THR A 42 -55.05 28.54 2.62
C THR A 42 -54.88 27.41 3.65
N CYS A 43 -55.82 27.27 4.58
CA CYS A 43 -55.83 26.17 5.56
C CYS A 43 -55.88 24.79 4.88
N GLN A 44 -56.63 24.66 3.78
CA GLN A 44 -56.69 23.41 3.01
C GLN A 44 -55.36 23.07 2.34
N GLN A 45 -54.69 24.07 1.75
CA GLN A 45 -53.36 23.89 1.15
C GLN A 45 -52.32 23.46 2.18
N GLU A 46 -52.29 24.12 3.35
CA GLU A 46 -51.38 23.76 4.44
C GLU A 46 -51.64 22.33 4.92
N ARG A 47 -52.90 21.94 5.15
CA ARG A 47 -53.28 20.57 5.52
C ARG A 47 -52.76 19.55 4.49
N ASP A 48 -52.96 19.83 3.21
CA ASP A 48 -52.57 18.91 2.14
C ASP A 48 -51.04 18.80 2.04
N GLN A 49 -50.31 19.89 2.27
CA GLN A 49 -48.86 19.90 2.38
C GLN A 49 -48.37 19.05 3.57
N TYR A 50 -48.96 19.22 4.76
CA TYR A 50 -48.61 18.41 5.94
C TYR A 50 -48.91 16.93 5.72
N LYS A 51 -50.03 16.61 5.06
CA LYS A 51 -50.39 15.22 4.71
C LYS A 51 -49.36 14.61 3.76
N LEU A 52 -48.89 15.36 2.76
CA LEU A 52 -47.84 14.91 1.86
C LEU A 52 -46.52 14.64 2.61
N MET A 53 -46.10 15.57 3.47
CA MET A 53 -44.88 15.42 4.27
C MET A 53 -44.95 14.21 5.21
N ALA A 54 -46.11 13.99 5.85
CA ALA A 54 -46.34 12.83 6.70
C ALA A 54 -46.26 11.50 5.90
N ASN A 55 -46.82 11.47 4.69
CA ASN A 55 -46.74 10.29 3.81
C ASN A 55 -45.29 10.00 3.38
N GLN A 56 -44.53 11.03 2.98
CA GLN A 56 -43.13 10.89 2.62
C GLN A 56 -42.29 10.37 3.81
N LEU A 57 -42.53 10.88 5.01
CA LEU A 57 -41.85 10.41 6.21
C LEU A 57 -42.22 8.95 6.52
N ARG A 58 -43.49 8.57 6.35
CA ARG A 58 -43.96 7.19 6.53
C ARG A 58 -43.30 6.23 5.54
N GLU A 59 -43.19 6.60 4.28
CA GLU A 59 -42.51 5.79 3.25
C GLU A 59 -41.02 5.60 3.55
N ARG A 60 -40.31 6.68 3.94
CA ARG A 60 -38.90 6.59 4.36
C ARG A 60 -38.73 5.66 5.56
N HIS A 61 -39.60 5.78 6.56
CA HIS A 61 -39.56 4.93 7.74
C HIS A 61 -39.85 3.46 7.39
N GLN A 62 -40.83 3.18 6.51
CA GLN A 62 -41.09 1.82 6.03
C GLN A 62 -39.92 1.25 5.24
N GLY A 63 -39.27 2.06 4.40
CA GLY A 63 -38.07 1.68 3.66
C GLY A 63 -36.91 1.33 4.60
N LEU A 64 -36.66 2.14 5.62
CA LEU A 64 -35.66 1.83 6.66
C LEU A 64 -36.02 0.55 7.41
N LYS A 65 -37.27 0.42 7.86
CA LYS A 65 -37.75 -0.77 8.59
C LYS A 65 -37.57 -2.05 7.76
N LYS A 66 -37.78 -1.99 6.45
CA LYS A 66 -37.53 -3.12 5.53
C LYS A 66 -36.03 -3.48 5.48
N LYS A 67 -35.15 -2.48 5.31
CA LYS A 67 -33.69 -2.68 5.33
C LYS A 67 -33.19 -3.27 6.64
N TYR A 68 -33.70 -2.78 7.78
CA TYR A 68 -33.35 -3.32 9.09
C TYR A 68 -33.82 -4.76 9.28
N ARG A 69 -35.02 -5.11 8.79
CA ARG A 69 -35.52 -6.50 8.84
C ARG A 69 -34.67 -7.44 8.01
N GLU A 70 -34.26 -7.04 6.81
CA GLU A 70 -33.35 -7.80 5.95
C GLU A 70 -31.96 -8.01 6.58
N LEU A 71 -31.53 -7.13 7.49
CA LEU A 71 -30.28 -7.25 8.24
C LEU A 71 -30.38 -8.13 9.49
N ILE A 72 -31.58 -8.30 10.06
CA ILE A 72 -31.81 -8.98 11.35
C ILE A 72 -32.32 -10.42 11.16
N ASP A 73 -33.17 -10.71 10.16
CA ASP A 73 -33.68 -12.07 9.87
C ASP A 73 -32.67 -12.96 9.12
N GLY A 74 -31.37 -12.67 9.26
CA GLY A 74 -30.28 -13.39 8.62
C GLY A 74 -29.95 -14.71 9.29
N ASP A 75 -30.68 -15.76 8.96
CA ASP A 75 -30.31 -17.15 9.26
C ASP A 75 -29.48 -17.79 8.11
N LEU A 76 -28.71 -16.97 7.38
CA LEU A 76 -27.90 -17.41 6.24
C LEU A 76 -26.40 -17.21 6.50
N PRO A 77 -25.54 -18.23 6.28
CA PRO A 77 -24.11 -18.19 6.56
C PRO A 77 -23.37 -16.98 5.94
N PRO A 78 -22.29 -16.50 6.58
CA PRO A 78 -21.58 -15.26 6.21
C PRO A 78 -21.08 -15.22 4.76
N GLU A 79 -20.77 -16.37 4.15
CA GLU A 79 -20.36 -16.45 2.75
C GLU A 79 -21.50 -16.10 1.77
N LYS A 80 -22.74 -16.51 2.05
CA LYS A 80 -23.91 -16.14 1.23
C LYS A 80 -24.34 -14.69 1.47
N ARG A 81 -24.12 -14.16 2.67
CA ARG A 81 -24.36 -12.73 2.99
C ARG A 81 -23.46 -11.80 2.16
N ASN A 82 -22.19 -12.15 1.99
CA ASN A 82 -21.26 -11.40 1.15
C ASN A 82 -21.61 -11.50 -0.34
N GLN A 83 -22.08 -12.66 -0.80
CA GLN A 83 -22.51 -12.86 -2.19
C GLN A 83 -23.79 -12.07 -2.52
N VAL A 84 -24.78 -12.05 -1.63
CA VAL A 84 -26.00 -11.26 -1.78
C VAL A 84 -25.69 -9.75 -1.73
N ASN A 85 -24.85 -9.32 -0.78
CA ASN A 85 -24.44 -7.91 -0.67
C ASN A 85 -23.67 -7.44 -1.92
N MET A 86 -22.73 -8.26 -2.43
CA MET A 86 -22.03 -7.97 -3.68
C MET A 86 -22.99 -7.90 -4.87
N SER A 87 -23.95 -8.83 -4.96
CA SER A 87 -24.93 -8.83 -6.05
C SER A 87 -25.83 -7.58 -6.02
N GLN A 88 -26.20 -7.11 -4.83
CA GLN A 88 -26.99 -5.89 -4.64
C GLN A 88 -26.16 -4.65 -4.96
N LEU A 89 -24.91 -4.58 -4.50
CA LEU A 89 -23.99 -3.47 -4.81
C LEU A 89 -23.74 -3.35 -6.32
N LEU A 90 -23.62 -4.48 -7.02
CA LEU A 90 -23.49 -4.54 -8.47
C LEU A 90 -24.76 -4.09 -9.19
N LYS A 91 -25.95 -4.47 -8.69
CA LYS A 91 -27.23 -3.97 -9.24
C LYS A 91 -27.37 -2.47 -9.04
N ASP A 92 -27.10 -1.98 -7.83
CA ASP A 92 -27.17 -0.55 -7.51
C ASP A 92 -26.15 0.25 -8.33
N SER A 93 -24.95 -0.31 -8.55
CA SER A 93 -23.92 0.29 -9.42
C SER A 93 -24.38 0.36 -10.88
N ARG A 94 -24.98 -0.71 -11.40
CA ARG A 94 -25.56 -0.73 -12.75
C ARG A 94 -26.71 0.26 -12.90
N GLU A 95 -27.58 0.37 -11.91
CA GLU A 95 -28.69 1.32 -11.92
C GLU A 95 -28.20 2.76 -11.88
N ARG A 96 -27.22 3.08 -11.01
CA ARG A 96 -26.58 4.40 -11.01
C ARG A 96 -25.92 4.73 -12.33
N ASN A 97 -25.21 3.78 -12.95
CA ASN A 97 -24.62 3.99 -14.28
C ASN A 97 -25.67 4.23 -15.36
N LYS A 98 -26.84 3.58 -15.26
CA LYS A 98 -27.95 3.83 -16.17
C LYS A 98 -28.53 5.23 -15.99
N GLN A 99 -28.77 5.66 -14.75
CA GLN A 99 -29.24 7.00 -14.42
C GLN A 99 -28.25 8.07 -14.90
N LEU A 100 -26.96 7.91 -14.62
CA LEU A 100 -25.91 8.80 -15.13
C LEU A 100 -25.87 8.83 -16.66
N SER A 101 -26.09 7.70 -17.33
CA SER A 101 -26.16 7.66 -18.79
C SER A 101 -27.37 8.44 -19.33
N GLU A 102 -28.51 8.38 -18.66
CA GLU A 102 -29.71 9.17 -18.99
C GLU A 102 -29.47 10.67 -18.76
N GLU A 103 -28.88 11.05 -17.62
CA GLU A 103 -28.50 12.44 -17.33
C GLU A 103 -27.51 13.00 -18.37
N VAL A 104 -26.51 12.21 -18.78
CA VAL A 104 -25.58 12.61 -19.84
C VAL A 104 -26.31 12.84 -21.16
N LYS A 105 -27.27 11.97 -21.53
CA LYS A 105 -28.08 12.17 -22.73
C LYS A 105 -28.94 13.43 -22.63
N GLU A 106 -29.55 13.68 -21.49
CA GLU A 106 -30.36 14.86 -21.25
C GLU A 106 -29.54 16.16 -21.31
N VAL A 107 -28.37 16.19 -20.65
CA VAL A 107 -27.47 17.35 -20.67
C VAL A 107 -26.91 17.60 -22.08
N THR A 108 -26.54 16.54 -22.81
CA THR A 108 -26.06 16.68 -24.19
C THR A 108 -27.15 17.18 -25.13
N GLN A 109 -28.40 16.72 -24.96
CA GLN A 109 -29.55 17.26 -25.69
C GLN A 109 -29.78 18.75 -25.37
N ARG A 110 -29.84 19.13 -24.09
CA ARG A 110 -29.98 20.54 -23.68
C ARG A 110 -28.86 21.43 -24.23
N LEU A 111 -27.63 20.92 -24.26
CA LEU A 111 -26.51 21.62 -24.86
C LEU A 111 -26.70 21.83 -26.37
N ALA A 112 -27.23 20.83 -27.08
CA ALA A 112 -27.52 20.93 -28.51
C ALA A 112 -28.63 21.97 -28.79
N GLU A 113 -29.71 21.93 -28.00
CA GLU A 113 -30.81 22.90 -28.06
C GLU A 113 -30.30 24.32 -27.79
N ALA A 114 -29.57 24.54 -26.69
CA ALA A 114 -29.00 25.85 -26.35
C ALA A 114 -28.02 26.38 -27.42
N LYS A 115 -27.23 25.51 -28.05
CA LYS A 115 -26.37 25.89 -29.18
C LYS A 115 -27.20 26.29 -30.42
N GLY A 116 -28.29 25.58 -30.70
CA GLY A 116 -29.26 25.92 -31.75
C GLY A 116 -29.90 27.29 -31.51
N ASP A 117 -30.38 27.52 -30.30
CA ASP A 117 -30.97 28.80 -29.88
C ASP A 117 -29.95 29.94 -29.98
N ASN A 118 -28.71 29.72 -29.53
CA ASN A 118 -27.67 30.73 -29.63
C ASN A 118 -27.35 31.08 -31.09
N LYS A 119 -27.35 30.09 -31.99
CA LYS A 119 -27.17 30.33 -33.43
C LYS A 119 -28.33 31.15 -34.00
N LEU A 120 -29.57 30.81 -33.63
CA LEU A 120 -30.76 31.54 -34.07
C LEU A 120 -30.76 32.97 -33.52
N LEU A 121 -30.45 33.17 -32.25
CA LEU A 121 -30.31 34.48 -31.62
C LEU A 121 -29.24 35.32 -32.31
N ARG A 122 -28.07 34.75 -32.60
CA ARG A 122 -27.01 35.45 -33.36
C ARG A 122 -27.50 35.85 -34.75
N MET A 123 -28.20 34.96 -35.45
CA MET A 123 -28.76 35.26 -36.76
C MET A 123 -29.83 36.37 -36.69
N THR A 124 -30.71 36.32 -35.69
CA THR A 124 -31.77 37.33 -35.47
C THR A 124 -31.18 38.69 -35.07
N ILE A 125 -30.21 38.73 -34.15
CA ILE A 125 -29.50 39.97 -33.79
C ILE A 125 -28.79 40.56 -35.01
N THR A 126 -28.17 39.70 -35.83
CA THR A 126 -27.50 40.14 -37.05
C THR A 126 -28.51 40.73 -38.05
N ARG A 127 -29.64 40.06 -38.27
CA ARG A 127 -30.73 40.54 -39.15
C ARG A 127 -31.37 41.84 -38.64
N GLN A 128 -31.66 41.93 -37.34
CA GLN A 128 -32.24 43.14 -36.73
C GLN A 128 -31.29 44.34 -36.77
N ARG A 129 -29.98 44.11 -36.66
CA ARG A 129 -28.98 45.19 -36.75
C ARG A 129 -28.67 45.63 -38.18
N LEU A 130 -29.02 44.82 -39.19
CA LEU A 130 -28.57 45.03 -40.57
C LEU A 130 -29.68 45.12 -41.62
N GLY A 131 -30.93 44.88 -41.24
CA GLY A 131 -32.02 44.78 -42.22
C GLY A 131 -31.97 43.47 -43.01
N ASP A 132 -32.84 43.36 -44.02
CA ASP A 132 -33.00 42.17 -44.87
C ASP A 132 -32.03 42.17 -46.07
N GLU A 133 -30.95 42.95 -46.02
CA GLU A 133 -29.83 42.77 -46.93
C GLU A 133 -29.02 41.55 -46.47
N GLU A 134 -28.73 40.66 -47.42
CA GLU A 134 -27.98 39.43 -47.17
C GLU A 134 -26.79 39.69 -46.23
N VAL A 135 -26.67 38.83 -45.21
CA VAL A 135 -25.59 38.81 -44.22
C VAL A 135 -24.26 38.60 -44.97
N GLY A 136 -23.71 39.66 -45.53
CA GLY A 136 -22.61 39.62 -46.49
C GLY A 136 -22.32 40.94 -47.19
N ALA A 137 -23.29 41.86 -47.31
CA ALA A 137 -23.14 43.13 -48.02
C ALA A 137 -22.54 44.29 -47.18
N ARG A 138 -21.81 44.01 -46.09
CA ARG A 138 -21.08 45.08 -45.39
C ARG A 138 -19.83 45.45 -46.17
N HIS A 139 -19.88 46.56 -46.91
CA HIS A 139 -18.68 47.17 -47.48
C HIS A 139 -17.92 47.91 -46.37
N PHE A 140 -17.16 47.17 -45.56
CA PHE A 140 -16.19 47.79 -44.66
C PHE A 140 -15.11 48.48 -45.49
N PRO A 141 -14.60 49.64 -45.06
CA PRO A 141 -13.40 50.21 -45.64
C PRO A 141 -12.28 49.17 -45.68
N ALA A 142 -11.56 49.07 -46.80
CA ALA A 142 -10.58 48.01 -47.02
C ALA A 142 -9.54 47.88 -45.89
N HIS A 143 -9.16 49.00 -45.27
CA HIS A 143 -8.21 49.06 -44.16
C HIS A 143 -8.75 48.45 -42.86
N GLU A 144 -10.00 48.70 -42.48
CA GLU A 144 -10.62 48.08 -41.29
C GLU A 144 -10.75 46.56 -41.45
N ARG A 145 -11.06 46.13 -42.68
CA ARG A 145 -11.11 44.70 -43.02
C ARG A 145 -9.73 44.07 -42.91
N GLU A 146 -8.70 44.74 -43.43
CA GLU A 146 -7.33 44.27 -43.40
C GLU A 146 -6.79 44.18 -41.96
N ASP A 147 -7.08 45.16 -41.11
CA ASP A 147 -6.67 45.14 -39.70
C ASP A 147 -7.35 44.02 -38.92
N LEU A 148 -8.64 43.78 -39.18
CA LEU A 148 -9.37 42.67 -38.57
C LEU A 148 -8.83 41.32 -39.03
N VAL A 149 -8.51 41.17 -40.33
CA VAL A 149 -7.88 39.95 -40.87
C VAL A 149 -6.52 39.72 -40.21
N LYS A 150 -5.67 40.75 -40.09
CA LYS A 150 -4.38 40.63 -39.40
C LYS A 150 -4.54 40.24 -37.92
N GLN A 151 -5.57 40.75 -37.24
CA GLN A 151 -5.88 40.35 -35.86
C GLN A 151 -6.32 38.89 -35.77
N LEU A 152 -7.16 38.44 -36.71
CA LEU A 152 -7.60 37.05 -36.78
C LEU A 152 -6.46 36.09 -37.13
N GLU A 153 -5.56 36.46 -38.03
CA GLU A 153 -4.35 35.70 -38.36
C GLU A 153 -3.44 35.56 -37.14
N ARG A 154 -3.13 36.66 -36.44
CA ARG A 154 -2.35 36.61 -35.20
C ARG A 154 -3.01 35.76 -34.12
N ALA A 155 -4.33 35.89 -33.94
CA ALA A 155 -5.07 35.08 -32.97
C ALA A 155 -5.08 33.60 -33.36
N ARG A 156 -5.14 33.29 -34.66
CA ARG A 156 -5.05 31.93 -35.19
C ARG A 156 -3.67 31.33 -34.94
N GLU A 157 -2.60 32.05 -35.24
CA GLU A 157 -1.23 31.61 -34.97
C GLU A 157 -1.02 31.34 -33.47
N GLN A 158 -1.54 32.22 -32.60
CA GLN A 158 -1.50 32.01 -31.15
C GLN A 158 -2.29 30.77 -30.73
N ASN A 159 -3.46 30.52 -31.30
CA ASN A 159 -4.23 29.31 -31.03
C ASN A 159 -3.49 28.06 -31.49
N GLU A 160 -2.90 28.06 -32.69
CA GLU A 160 -2.14 26.92 -33.21
C GLU A 160 -0.93 26.61 -32.30
N LEU A 161 -0.21 27.63 -31.83
CA LEU A 161 0.89 27.47 -30.86
C LEU A 161 0.41 26.90 -29.52
N LEU A 162 -0.70 27.41 -28.98
CA LEU A 162 -1.27 26.90 -27.73
C LEU A 162 -1.75 25.46 -27.88
N GLU A 163 -2.39 25.11 -28.99
CA GLU A 163 -2.80 23.74 -29.26
C GLU A 163 -1.60 22.79 -29.35
N HIS A 164 -0.51 23.21 -29.97
CA HIS A 164 0.74 22.44 -30.01
C HIS A 164 1.34 22.27 -28.61
N SER A 165 1.35 23.32 -27.79
CA SER A 165 1.83 23.27 -26.41
C SER A 165 0.99 22.33 -25.54
N VAL A 166 -0.34 22.41 -25.65
CA VAL A 166 -1.26 21.50 -24.95
C VAL A 166 -1.03 20.05 -25.36
N ARG A 167 -0.85 19.78 -26.66
CA ARG A 167 -0.52 18.44 -27.16
C ARG A 167 0.78 17.91 -26.55
N SER A 168 1.86 18.70 -26.60
CA SER A 168 3.15 18.33 -26.00
C SER A 168 3.05 18.03 -24.50
N LEU A 169 2.38 18.89 -23.74
CA LEU A 169 2.18 18.69 -22.30
C LEU A 169 1.30 17.49 -21.98
N THR A 170 0.35 17.15 -22.86
CA THR A 170 -0.49 15.96 -22.72
C THR A 170 0.31 14.69 -22.92
N ASP A 171 1.21 14.68 -23.92
CA ASP A 171 2.11 13.56 -24.17
C ASP A 171 3.08 13.36 -22.98
N GLU A 172 3.70 14.42 -22.47
CA GLU A 172 4.55 14.36 -21.27
C GLU A 172 3.78 13.85 -20.03
N LEU A 173 2.53 14.30 -19.84
CA LEU A 173 1.68 13.84 -18.76
C LEU A 173 1.36 12.33 -18.88
N GLN A 174 1.14 11.85 -20.11
CA GLN A 174 0.89 10.44 -20.39
C GLN A 174 2.11 9.60 -20.03
N ASP A 175 3.32 10.04 -20.40
CA ASP A 175 4.58 9.39 -20.08
C ASP A 175 4.78 9.31 -18.56
N ILE A 176 4.66 10.43 -17.84
CA ILE A 176 4.78 10.48 -16.37
C ILE A 176 3.72 9.60 -15.69
N SER A 177 2.49 9.58 -16.21
CA SER A 177 1.44 8.73 -15.66
C SER A 177 1.76 7.24 -15.84
N SER A 178 2.34 6.87 -16.99
CA SER A 178 2.78 5.50 -17.25
C SER A 178 3.92 5.08 -16.32
N GLU A 179 4.93 5.95 -16.12
CA GLU A 179 6.02 5.72 -15.17
C GLU A 179 5.51 5.56 -13.74
N ARG A 180 4.61 6.46 -13.32
CA ARG A 180 3.96 6.39 -12.00
C ARG A 180 3.25 5.06 -11.80
N SER A 181 2.54 4.55 -12.81
CA SER A 181 1.87 3.26 -12.75
C SER A 181 2.87 2.11 -12.53
N VAL A 182 3.98 2.11 -13.26
CA VAL A 182 5.06 1.12 -13.09
C VAL A 182 5.66 1.18 -11.68
N PHE A 183 5.91 2.38 -11.15
CA PHE A 183 6.42 2.53 -9.79
C PHE A 183 5.42 2.09 -8.72
N GLN A 184 4.12 2.38 -8.90
CA GLN A 184 3.08 1.91 -8.01
C GLN A 184 2.98 0.38 -8.00
N GLU A 185 3.04 -0.26 -9.16
CA GLU A 185 3.05 -1.72 -9.27
C GLU A 185 4.30 -2.32 -8.59
N LYS A 186 5.47 -1.72 -8.81
CA LYS A 186 6.72 -2.15 -8.15
C LYS A 186 6.61 -2.03 -6.63
N ALA A 187 6.07 -0.91 -6.12
CA ALA A 187 5.87 -0.70 -4.69
C ALA A 187 4.85 -1.69 -4.12
N HIS A 188 3.76 -1.96 -4.84
CA HIS A 188 2.75 -2.93 -4.45
C HIS A 188 3.35 -4.35 -4.36
N ARG A 189 4.09 -4.78 -5.38
CA ARG A 189 4.79 -6.08 -5.37
C ARG A 189 5.79 -6.16 -4.22
N LEU A 190 6.61 -5.13 -4.01
CA LEU A 190 7.55 -5.11 -2.89
C LEU A 190 6.83 -5.21 -1.54
N ASN A 191 5.70 -4.52 -1.39
CA ASN A 191 4.89 -4.59 -0.18
C ASN A 191 4.28 -5.99 0.01
N LEU A 192 3.86 -6.66 -1.08
CA LEU A 192 3.42 -8.05 -1.02
C LEU A 192 4.55 -8.98 -0.55
N GLU A 193 5.75 -8.87 -1.13
CA GLU A 193 6.93 -9.65 -0.70
C GLU A 193 7.29 -9.36 0.76
N MET A 194 7.28 -8.09 1.16
CA MET A 194 7.57 -7.69 2.54
C MET A 194 6.52 -8.22 3.52
N ASN A 195 5.24 -8.17 3.17
CA ASN A 195 4.17 -8.75 3.99
C ASN A 195 4.22 -10.28 4.02
N GLN A 196 4.68 -10.94 2.95
CA GLN A 196 4.96 -12.38 2.97
C GLN A 196 6.10 -12.70 3.94
N ILE A 197 7.20 -11.94 3.90
CA ILE A 197 8.34 -12.07 4.82
C ILE A 197 7.91 -11.82 6.28
N LEU A 198 7.07 -10.81 6.51
CA LEU A 198 6.62 -10.41 7.85
C LEU A 198 5.44 -11.26 8.37
N GLY A 199 4.70 -11.92 7.47
CA GLY A 199 3.38 -12.49 7.76
C GLY A 199 3.30 -14.02 7.76
N ASN A 200 4.34 -14.76 7.35
CA ASN A 200 4.30 -16.22 7.38
C ASN A 200 5.58 -16.88 7.88
N ASP A 201 5.39 -17.83 8.79
CA ASP A 201 6.39 -18.65 9.47
C ASP A 201 7.39 -19.31 8.50
N HIS A 202 8.68 -19.15 8.80
CA HIS A 202 9.78 -20.03 8.40
C HIS A 202 10.05 -20.29 6.92
N ILE A 203 9.41 -19.59 5.97
CA ILE A 203 9.91 -19.58 4.59
C ILE A 203 11.13 -18.66 4.56
N ARG A 204 12.25 -19.26 4.98
CA ARG A 204 13.64 -18.87 4.78
C ARG A 204 13.74 -17.56 4.01
N LEU A 205 13.78 -16.45 4.75
CA LEU A 205 14.72 -15.40 4.42
C LEU A 205 15.99 -16.15 3.99
N LEU A 206 16.33 -16.06 2.71
CA LEU A 206 17.66 -16.40 2.24
C LEU A 206 18.55 -15.51 3.10
N ASP A 207 19.05 -16.10 4.18
CA ASP A 207 19.98 -15.46 5.08
C ASP A 207 21.25 -15.31 4.26
N VAL A 208 21.33 -14.18 3.57
CA VAL A 208 22.44 -13.83 2.68
C VAL A 208 23.74 -13.88 3.48
N ASP A 209 23.69 -13.55 4.77
CA ASP A 209 24.85 -13.66 5.65
C ASP A 209 25.23 -15.13 5.89
N ALA A 210 24.26 -16.03 6.14
CA ALA A 210 24.53 -17.47 6.23
C ALA A 210 25.10 -18.05 4.93
N LEU A 211 24.56 -17.68 3.77
CA LEU A 211 25.09 -18.10 2.47
C LEU A 211 26.47 -17.52 2.19
N CYS A 212 26.73 -16.26 2.57
CA CYS A 212 28.06 -15.66 2.44
C CYS A 212 29.09 -16.33 3.35
N MET A 213 28.68 -16.73 4.57
CA MET A 213 29.53 -17.50 5.47
C MET A 213 29.83 -18.89 4.91
N GLU A 214 28.82 -19.58 4.36
CA GLU A 214 29.00 -20.89 3.74
C GLU A 214 29.92 -20.81 2.52
N ASN A 215 29.72 -19.80 1.65
CA ASN A 215 30.56 -19.59 0.47
C ASN A 215 32.02 -19.31 0.86
N ARG A 216 32.24 -18.46 1.88
CA ARG A 216 33.57 -18.18 2.42
C ARG A 216 34.24 -19.44 2.98
N TYR A 217 33.50 -20.22 3.76
CA TYR A 217 33.99 -21.48 4.33
C TYR A 217 34.35 -22.50 3.25
N LEU A 218 33.52 -22.67 2.23
CA LEU A 218 33.78 -23.57 1.10
C LEU A 218 35.01 -23.12 0.31
N HIS A 219 35.18 -21.81 0.12
CA HIS A 219 36.36 -21.27 -0.56
C HIS A 219 37.64 -21.52 0.24
N GLU A 220 37.63 -21.27 1.56
CA GLU A 220 38.74 -21.59 2.45
C GLU A 220 39.07 -23.10 2.41
N ARG A 221 38.04 -23.96 2.47
CA ARG A 221 38.21 -25.42 2.39
C ARG A 221 38.79 -25.86 1.05
N PHE A 222 38.35 -25.25 -0.05
CA PHE A 222 38.91 -25.49 -1.38
C PHE A 222 40.39 -25.10 -1.45
N CYS A 223 40.76 -23.93 -0.92
CA CYS A 223 42.16 -23.50 -0.84
C CYS A 223 43.03 -24.48 -0.04
N HIS A 224 42.56 -24.94 1.13
CA HIS A 224 43.28 -25.95 1.93
C HIS A 224 43.49 -27.24 1.14
N LEU A 225 42.46 -27.77 0.49
CA LEU A 225 42.58 -28.98 -0.35
C LEU A 225 43.55 -28.76 -1.52
N GLN A 226 43.55 -27.56 -2.11
CA GLN A 226 44.47 -27.21 -3.18
C GLN A 226 45.93 -27.19 -2.71
N GLU A 227 46.18 -26.71 -1.50
CA GLU A 227 47.49 -26.75 -0.85
C GLU A 227 47.93 -28.19 -0.54
N GLU A 228 47.05 -29.02 0.00
CA GLU A 228 47.32 -30.45 0.23
C GLU A 228 47.68 -31.17 -1.07
N VAL A 229 46.92 -30.92 -2.15
CA VAL A 229 47.23 -31.45 -3.48
C VAL A 229 48.60 -30.98 -3.97
N ASN A 230 48.95 -29.72 -3.74
CA ASN A 230 50.26 -29.18 -4.13
C ASN A 230 51.41 -29.82 -3.33
N ILE A 231 51.23 -30.02 -2.02
CA ILE A 231 52.19 -30.73 -1.16
C ILE A 231 52.34 -32.18 -1.63
N LEU A 232 51.23 -32.88 -1.90
CA LEU A 232 51.25 -34.26 -2.40
C LEU A 232 51.93 -34.35 -3.78
N LYS A 233 51.67 -33.42 -4.70
CA LYS A 233 52.37 -33.34 -5.99
C LYS A 233 53.86 -33.13 -5.81
N SER A 234 54.27 -32.23 -4.90
CA SER A 234 55.69 -32.00 -4.57
C SER A 234 56.33 -33.26 -3.99
N ASN A 235 55.65 -33.94 -3.06
CA ASN A 235 56.14 -35.19 -2.47
C ASN A 235 56.22 -36.32 -3.49
N LEU A 236 55.22 -36.47 -4.37
CA LEU A 236 55.24 -37.43 -5.48
C LEU A 236 56.43 -37.15 -6.39
N MET A 237 56.70 -35.89 -6.73
CA MET A 237 57.85 -35.50 -7.54
C MET A 237 59.17 -35.85 -6.84
N LYS A 238 59.30 -35.58 -5.53
CA LYS A 238 60.45 -35.99 -4.72
C LYS A 238 60.65 -37.51 -4.74
N TYR A 239 59.60 -38.29 -4.55
CA TYR A 239 59.66 -39.75 -4.58
C TYR A 239 59.98 -40.28 -5.97
N LYS A 240 59.42 -39.70 -7.03
CA LYS A 240 59.75 -40.03 -8.42
C LYS A 240 61.22 -39.77 -8.70
N ASN A 241 61.74 -38.60 -8.32
CA ASN A 241 63.15 -38.24 -8.48
C ASN A 241 64.08 -39.14 -7.67
N ALA A 242 63.69 -39.55 -6.45
CA ALA A 242 64.43 -40.49 -5.63
C ALA A 242 64.44 -41.91 -6.25
N LEU A 243 63.31 -42.33 -6.84
CA LEU A 243 63.18 -43.62 -7.52
C LEU A 243 63.97 -43.64 -8.83
N GLU A 244 63.93 -42.56 -9.62
CA GLU A 244 64.73 -42.39 -10.84
C GLU A 244 66.22 -42.30 -10.53
N SER A 245 66.61 -41.56 -9.48
CA SER A 245 68.00 -41.57 -8.97
C SER A 245 68.44 -42.98 -8.56
N ARG A 246 67.54 -43.80 -7.99
CA ARG A 246 67.83 -45.21 -7.67
C ARG A 246 67.91 -46.09 -8.92
N LYS A 247 67.10 -45.83 -9.95
CA LYS A 247 67.15 -46.51 -11.25
C LYS A 247 68.43 -46.17 -12.01
N ASN A 248 68.90 -44.92 -11.93
CA ASN A 248 70.16 -44.47 -12.51
C ASN A 248 71.38 -44.93 -11.68
N CYS A 249 71.22 -45.19 -10.38
CA CYS A 249 72.24 -45.79 -9.52
C CYS A 249 72.36 -47.33 -9.69
N LYS A 250 71.42 -47.99 -10.38
CA LYS A 250 71.49 -49.44 -10.69
C LYS A 250 72.54 -49.82 -11.75
N PHE A 251 73.40 -48.89 -12.20
CA PHE A 251 74.58 -49.24 -13.00
C PHE A 251 75.86 -49.44 -12.18
N SER A 252 75.83 -49.33 -10.85
CA SER A 252 77.01 -49.66 -10.02
C SER A 252 76.65 -50.55 -8.82
N GLY A 253 76.82 -51.86 -9.02
CA GLY A 253 77.40 -52.80 -8.04
C GLY A 253 76.66 -53.13 -6.73
N LYS A 254 76.06 -54.34 -6.73
CA LYS A 254 75.80 -55.29 -5.61
C LYS A 254 74.85 -54.92 -4.44
N PRO A 255 74.00 -55.87 -3.98
CA PRO A 255 73.10 -55.69 -2.84
C PRO A 255 73.84 -55.97 -1.52
N ASN A 256 73.50 -55.24 -0.45
CA ASN A 256 73.54 -55.63 0.98
C ASN A 256 73.51 -54.36 1.84
N SER A 257 72.34 -53.96 2.34
CA SER A 257 72.17 -53.32 3.66
C SER A 257 70.71 -52.93 3.83
N THR A 258 70.05 -53.58 4.77
CA THR A 258 68.72 -53.26 5.29
C THR A 258 68.85 -51.97 6.11
N ALA A 259 68.83 -50.81 5.44
CA ALA A 259 68.85 -49.52 6.11
C ALA A 259 67.45 -49.19 6.63
N LEU A 260 67.27 -49.39 7.93
CA LEU A 260 66.17 -48.96 8.80
C LEU A 260 66.12 -47.42 8.88
N THR A 261 65.74 -46.76 7.80
CA THR A 261 65.54 -45.29 7.77
C THR A 261 64.10 -45.01 7.37
N GLY A 262 63.19 -45.11 8.34
CA GLY A 262 61.78 -44.82 8.17
C GLY A 262 61.11 -44.59 9.52
N VAL A 263 60.83 -43.31 9.81
CA VAL A 263 59.88 -42.76 10.79
C VAL A 263 59.24 -43.79 11.72
N LEU A 264 59.74 -43.87 12.95
CA LEU A 264 59.10 -44.67 14.00
C LEU A 264 57.74 -44.05 14.34
N SER A 265 56.67 -44.80 14.14
CA SER A 265 55.32 -44.40 14.53
C SER A 265 55.14 -44.51 16.04
N ALA A 266 54.28 -43.68 16.64
CA ALA A 266 54.01 -43.64 18.08
C ALA A 266 53.69 -45.02 18.70
N LYS A 267 53.11 -45.96 17.92
CA LYS A 267 52.85 -47.34 18.36
C LYS A 267 54.12 -48.21 18.49
N GLN A 268 55.19 -47.90 17.78
CA GLN A 268 56.48 -48.60 17.88
C GLN A 268 57.31 -48.09 19.07
N GLY A 269 57.10 -46.84 19.51
CA GLY A 269 57.74 -46.31 20.72
C GLY A 269 57.17 -46.90 22.01
N GLU A 270 55.86 -47.15 22.05
CA GLU A 270 55.17 -47.74 23.21
C GLU A 270 55.54 -49.22 23.40
N LEU A 271 55.78 -49.95 22.30
CA LEU A 271 56.19 -51.35 22.29
C LEU A 271 57.64 -51.55 22.81
N LEU A 272 58.51 -50.56 22.62
CA LEU A 272 59.89 -50.58 23.13
C LEU A 272 60.00 -50.22 24.63
N LEU A 273 59.01 -49.49 25.17
CA LEU A 273 58.99 -49.12 26.59
C LEU A 273 58.27 -50.15 27.47
N SER A 274 57.55 -51.10 26.87
CA SER A 274 56.74 -52.10 27.58
C SER A 274 57.50 -53.40 27.90
N GLU A 275 58.72 -53.59 27.36
CA GLU A 275 59.57 -54.71 27.78
C GLU A 275 60.32 -54.34 29.06
N GLU A 276 59.77 -54.78 30.20
CA GLU A 276 60.49 -54.86 31.48
C GLU A 276 61.69 -55.81 31.33
N ASN A 277 62.82 -55.28 30.86
CA ASN A 277 64.12 -55.89 31.08
C ASN A 277 65.10 -54.77 31.40
N GLY A 278 65.50 -54.70 32.68
CA GLY A 278 66.61 -53.87 33.11
C GLY A 278 67.87 -54.30 32.36
N CYS A 279 68.25 -53.54 31.34
CA CYS A 279 69.40 -53.86 30.51
C CYS A 279 70.30 -52.62 30.41
N SER A 280 71.46 -52.72 31.05
CA SER A 280 72.59 -51.84 30.82
C SER A 280 72.97 -51.88 29.34
N LEU A 281 72.43 -50.96 28.55
CA LEU A 281 72.82 -50.76 27.16
C LEU A 281 74.29 -50.32 27.12
N PRO A 282 75.16 -50.92 26.28
CA PRO A 282 76.52 -50.43 26.12
C PRO A 282 76.47 -49.01 25.56
N LEU A 283 77.20 -48.10 26.21
CA LEU A 283 77.42 -46.70 25.82
C LEU A 283 78.18 -46.61 24.47
N THR A 284 77.55 -47.07 23.41
CA THR A 284 78.04 -46.91 22.04
C THR A 284 77.59 -45.54 21.52
N HIS A 285 78.42 -44.87 20.73
CA HIS A 285 78.10 -43.56 20.16
C HIS A 285 76.76 -43.55 19.40
N GLN A 286 76.35 -44.69 18.84
CA GLN A 286 75.08 -44.85 18.16
C GLN A 286 73.87 -44.81 19.11
N SER A 287 73.90 -45.51 20.25
CA SER A 287 72.78 -45.50 21.21
C SER A 287 72.56 -44.12 21.83
N ILE A 288 73.64 -43.38 22.05
CA ILE A 288 73.58 -41.98 22.51
C ILE A 288 72.97 -41.08 21.42
N SER A 289 73.28 -41.31 20.14
CA SER A 289 72.71 -40.57 19.02
C SER A 289 71.20 -40.84 18.87
N ASP A 290 70.80 -42.11 18.96
CA ASP A 290 69.40 -42.52 18.84
C ASP A 290 68.56 -41.97 20.00
N LEU A 291 69.11 -41.98 21.23
CA LEU A 291 68.46 -41.39 22.40
C LEU A 291 68.31 -39.87 22.27
N LYS A 292 69.33 -39.17 21.74
CA LYS A 292 69.25 -37.74 21.45
C LYS A 292 68.20 -37.45 20.38
N SER A 293 68.12 -38.26 19.33
CA SER A 293 67.11 -38.12 18.28
C SER A 293 65.70 -38.31 18.84
N LEU A 294 65.48 -39.32 19.69
CA LEU A 294 64.20 -39.57 20.34
C LEU A 294 63.81 -38.43 21.29
N ALA A 295 64.74 -37.94 22.11
CA ALA A 295 64.51 -36.80 22.99
C ALA A 295 64.13 -35.54 22.21
N THR A 296 64.77 -35.30 21.05
CA THR A 296 64.46 -34.15 20.18
C THR A 296 63.07 -34.29 19.57
N ALA A 297 62.70 -35.47 19.08
CA ALA A 297 61.37 -35.74 18.54
C ALA A 297 60.26 -35.61 19.60
N LEU A 298 60.52 -36.06 20.83
CA LEU A 298 59.59 -35.89 21.95
C LEU A 298 59.43 -34.40 22.34
N LEU A 299 60.52 -33.64 22.35
CA LEU A 299 60.48 -32.18 22.60
C LEU A 299 59.70 -31.44 21.51
N GLU A 300 59.92 -31.78 20.23
CA GLU A 300 59.17 -31.22 19.10
C GLU A 300 57.68 -31.55 19.22
N THR A 301 57.33 -32.80 19.58
CA THR A 301 55.94 -33.22 19.78
C THR A 301 55.28 -32.47 20.95
N ILE A 302 55.99 -32.25 22.06
CA ILE A 302 55.49 -31.46 23.20
C ILE A 302 55.29 -30.00 22.78
N HIS A 303 56.22 -29.44 22.00
CA HIS A 303 56.12 -28.07 21.52
C HIS A 303 54.91 -27.89 20.60
N GLU A 304 54.71 -28.80 19.65
CA GLU A 304 53.55 -28.80 18.74
C GLU A 304 52.23 -28.92 19.51
N LYS A 305 52.13 -29.87 20.47
CA LYS A 305 50.94 -30.00 21.33
C LYS A 305 50.67 -28.73 22.15
N ASN A 306 51.71 -28.08 22.68
CA ASN A 306 51.55 -26.82 23.38
C ASN A 306 51.03 -25.69 22.47
N MET A 307 51.52 -25.62 21.23
CA MET A 307 51.02 -24.66 20.24
C MET A 307 49.53 -24.91 19.91
N VAL A 308 49.12 -26.16 19.71
CA VAL A 308 47.71 -26.51 19.49
C VAL A 308 46.84 -26.10 20.69
N ILE A 309 47.28 -26.37 21.92
CA ILE A 309 46.54 -25.95 23.13
C ILE A 309 46.44 -24.43 23.21
N GLN A 310 47.50 -23.70 22.86
CA GLN A 310 47.50 -22.23 22.86
C GLN A 310 46.51 -21.67 21.82
N HIS A 311 46.53 -22.19 20.59
CA HIS A 311 45.55 -21.83 19.56
C HIS A 311 44.12 -22.15 19.98
N GLN A 312 43.89 -23.31 20.62
CA GLN A 312 42.58 -23.68 21.14
C GLN A 312 42.11 -22.69 22.22
N ARG A 313 42.98 -22.30 23.16
CA ARG A 313 42.67 -21.30 24.19
C ARG A 313 42.30 -19.94 23.58
N GLN A 314 43.03 -19.50 22.56
CA GLN A 314 42.75 -18.24 21.87
C GLN A 314 41.42 -18.30 21.11
N THR A 315 41.13 -19.41 20.45
CA THR A 315 39.85 -19.66 19.77
C THR A 315 38.70 -19.65 20.75
N ASN A 316 38.83 -20.36 21.88
CA ASN A 316 37.82 -20.38 22.93
C ASN A 316 37.59 -18.99 23.55
N LYS A 317 38.63 -18.16 23.67
CA LYS A 317 38.49 -16.77 24.12
C LYS A 317 37.67 -15.93 23.14
N ILE A 318 37.92 -16.06 21.84
CA ILE A 318 37.14 -15.35 20.79
C ILE A 318 35.69 -15.81 20.81
N LEU A 319 35.44 -17.12 20.91
CA LEU A 319 34.10 -17.68 21.02
C LEU A 319 33.37 -17.17 22.27
N GLY A 320 34.03 -17.18 23.43
CA GLY A 320 33.46 -16.65 24.68
C GLY A 320 33.07 -15.17 24.56
N ASN A 321 33.90 -14.33 23.93
CA ASN A 321 33.58 -12.93 23.68
C ASN A 321 32.36 -12.76 22.77
N ARG A 322 32.23 -13.59 21.72
CA ARG A 322 31.07 -13.56 20.81
C ARG A 322 29.80 -13.99 21.53
N VAL A 323 29.87 -15.03 22.36
CA VAL A 323 28.74 -15.48 23.19
C VAL A 323 28.29 -14.37 24.14
N ALA A 324 29.21 -13.74 24.87
CA ALA A 324 28.89 -12.62 25.76
C ALA A 324 28.26 -11.43 25.02
N ALA A 325 28.72 -11.13 23.81
CA ALA A 325 28.12 -10.09 22.97
C ALA A 325 26.70 -10.44 22.52
N LEU A 326 26.45 -11.71 22.17
CA LEU A 326 25.11 -12.21 21.81
C LEU A 326 24.16 -12.18 23.02
N GLU A 327 24.60 -12.60 24.19
CA GLU A 327 23.81 -12.52 25.43
C GLU A 327 23.41 -11.08 25.76
N LYS A 328 24.32 -10.11 25.53
CA LYS A 328 24.00 -8.69 25.71
C LYS A 328 22.92 -8.22 24.73
N LYS A 329 23.04 -8.60 23.46
CA LYS A 329 22.03 -8.28 22.42
C LYS A 329 20.66 -8.91 22.72
N LEU A 330 20.65 -10.14 23.21
CA LEU A 330 19.43 -10.84 23.62
C LEU A 330 18.70 -10.06 24.71
N LYS A 331 19.41 -9.66 25.78
CA LYS A 331 18.83 -8.85 26.86
C LYS A 331 18.26 -7.52 26.38
N THR A 332 18.93 -6.85 25.43
CA THR A 332 18.39 -5.60 24.86
C THR A 332 17.12 -5.83 24.06
N LEU A 333 17.04 -6.94 23.31
CA LEU A 333 15.84 -7.29 22.55
C LEU A 333 14.66 -7.61 23.48
N GLU A 334 14.89 -8.37 24.55
CA GLU A 334 13.87 -8.66 25.57
C GLU A 334 13.35 -7.36 26.22
N HIS A 335 14.24 -6.41 26.51
CA HIS A 335 13.83 -5.10 27.04
C HIS A 335 13.02 -4.29 26.02
N THR A 336 13.39 -4.30 24.74
CA THR A 336 12.60 -3.61 23.70
C THR A 336 11.24 -4.26 23.49
N HIS A 337 11.17 -5.60 23.52
CA HIS A 337 9.91 -6.34 23.39
C HIS A 337 8.96 -6.01 24.53
N THR A 338 9.44 -6.06 25.78
CA THR A 338 8.63 -5.70 26.96
C THR A 338 8.14 -4.26 26.89
N HIS A 339 8.97 -3.31 26.45
CA HIS A 339 8.57 -1.91 26.29
C HIS A 339 7.48 -1.73 25.22
N ILE A 340 7.60 -2.41 24.07
CA ILE A 340 6.59 -2.40 23.01
C ILE A 340 5.28 -3.03 23.51
N SER A 341 5.34 -4.14 24.24
CA SER A 341 4.15 -4.77 24.85
C SER A 341 3.44 -3.84 25.82
N ILE A 342 4.18 -3.08 26.64
CA ILE A 342 3.61 -2.07 27.55
C ILE A 342 2.91 -0.96 26.76
N ILE A 343 3.56 -0.39 25.73
CA ILE A 343 2.95 0.66 24.89
C ILE A 343 1.64 0.17 24.25
N LEU A 344 1.63 -1.03 23.69
CA LEU A 344 0.44 -1.61 23.07
C LEU A 344 -0.68 -1.81 24.10
N ALA A 345 -0.36 -2.32 25.28
CA ALA A 345 -1.33 -2.50 26.37
C ALA A 345 -1.92 -1.15 26.82
N THR A 346 -1.09 -0.12 27.01
CA THR A 346 -1.56 1.23 27.38
C THR A 346 -2.48 1.83 26.31
N ARG A 347 -2.14 1.65 25.03
CA ARG A 347 -2.95 2.16 23.92
C ARG A 347 -4.29 1.45 23.80
N CYS A 348 -4.32 0.13 24.01
CA CYS A 348 -5.58 -0.63 24.08
C CYS A 348 -6.48 -0.16 25.22
N MET A 349 -5.93 0.05 26.43
CA MET A 349 -6.72 0.56 27.56
C MET A 349 -7.27 1.97 27.29
N ALA A 350 -6.51 2.84 26.62
CA ALA A 350 -6.99 4.17 26.24
C ALA A 350 -8.19 4.12 25.27
N VAL A 351 -8.15 3.21 24.29
CA VAL A 351 -9.26 2.99 23.35
C VAL A 351 -10.50 2.45 24.06
N SER A 352 -10.33 1.49 24.96
CA SER A 352 -11.46 0.94 25.75
C SER A 352 -12.09 1.99 26.66
N ASN A 353 -11.30 2.85 27.30
CA ASN A 353 -11.81 3.96 28.12
C ASN A 353 -12.52 5.03 27.29
N PHE A 354 -12.10 5.27 26.04
CA PHE A 354 -12.82 6.18 25.15
C PHE A 354 -14.18 5.61 24.72
N GLN A 355 -14.26 4.29 24.49
CA GLN A 355 -15.53 3.63 24.18
C GLN A 355 -16.51 3.60 25.36
N SER A 356 -16.04 3.53 26.60
CA SER A 356 -16.91 3.53 27.79
C SER A 356 -17.44 4.91 28.19
N GLN A 357 -16.85 6.01 27.67
CA GLN A 357 -17.31 7.38 27.90
C GLN A 357 -18.34 7.87 26.86
N LEU A 358 -18.64 7.08 25.82
CA LEU A 358 -19.69 7.42 24.87
C LEU A 358 -21.08 7.25 25.54
N PRO A 359 -21.94 8.28 25.52
CA PRO A 359 -23.21 8.25 26.23
C PRO A 359 -24.12 7.17 25.62
N ILE A 360 -24.50 6.20 26.45
CA ILE A 360 -25.52 5.20 26.13
C ILE A 360 -26.87 5.95 26.13
N PHE A 361 -27.37 6.30 24.94
CA PHE A 361 -28.72 6.86 24.81
C PHE A 361 -29.76 5.79 25.18
N PRO A 362 -30.64 6.04 26.15
CA PRO A 362 -31.67 5.08 26.53
C PRO A 362 -32.73 5.00 25.43
N MET A 363 -32.98 3.79 24.94
CA MET A 363 -34.15 3.48 24.12
C MET A 363 -35.41 3.67 24.97
N ALA A 364 -36.20 4.71 24.67
CA ALA A 364 -37.54 4.87 25.21
C ALA A 364 -38.46 3.78 24.62
N ARG A 365 -39.19 3.12 25.53
CA ARG A 365 -40.22 2.10 25.28
C ARG A 365 -41.49 2.69 24.66
#